data_AF-A0A9D8J0A8-F1
#
_entry.id   AF-A0A9D8J0A8-F1
#
_cell.length_a   1.000
_cell.length_b   1.000
_cell.length_c   1.000
_cell.angle_alpha   90.00
_cell.angle_beta   90.00
_cell.angle_gamma   90.00
#
_symmetry.space_group_name_H-M   'P 1'
#
loop_
_entity.id
_entity.type
_entity.pdbx_description
1 polymer ?
#
loop_
_entity_poly.entity_id
_entity_poly.type
_entity_poly.pdbx_seq_one_letter_code
_entity_poly.pdbx_strand_id
1 'polypeptide(L)'
;MGGGLDGSQAPLEYARLTGSGGGCPLSDGHAFGAGSFPLRLRRSPRAKRLRLIVRADGVECVLPVICPERLAHDFIAQHRDWLLRKFREAVARTAPRRFWQEAAATGDLHFPLQGIPTRFSLRDSPSSRMRLSYDGEALLLQLPSPALDAAARIEQAVFAWARAWLGERAGAIVDRHAPHIAGQPRRIRIKRMRTRWGSCGAGNDINLNWLLIAVPPAVLEYVVVHELCHIRHRDHSARFWGLVAAHCPDFQQARGWLKAEGGSLLHRFGSDS
;
A
#
# COMPACT_ATOMS: atom_id res chain seq x y z
N MET A 1 20.84 3.31 -15.06
CA MET A 1 20.70 1.84 -14.96
C MET A 1 20.66 1.54 -13.46
N GLY A 2 19.56 1.16 -12.83
CA GLY A 2 18.68 0.05 -13.14
C GLY A 2 18.72 -0.90 -11.93
N GLY A 3 17.57 -1.12 -11.28
CA GLY A 3 17.39 -2.01 -10.13
C GLY A 3 17.40 -1.24 -8.81
N GLY A 4 16.31 -1.12 -8.06
CA GLY A 4 15.29 -2.13 -7.77
C GLY A 4 15.36 -2.42 -6.28
N LEU A 5 14.86 -1.50 -5.45
CA LEU A 5 14.78 -1.70 -4.01
C LEU A 5 13.44 -2.35 -3.67
N ASP A 6 13.37 -3.64 -4.00
CA ASP A 6 12.41 -4.58 -3.42
C ASP A 6 13.01 -5.16 -2.13
N GLY A 7 12.14 -5.45 -1.17
CA GLY A 7 12.43 -6.36 -0.08
C GLY A 7 13.06 -5.70 1.15
N SER A 8 12.19 -5.35 2.09
CA SER A 8 12.50 -5.32 3.52
C SER A 8 13.24 -6.60 3.95
N GLN A 9 14.56 -6.55 3.98
CA GLN A 9 15.40 -7.56 4.63
C GLN A 9 15.35 -7.31 6.14
N ALA A 10 14.87 -8.30 6.89
CA ALA A 10 15.20 -8.40 8.30
C ALA A 10 16.69 -8.78 8.43
N PRO A 11 17.39 -8.40 9.51
CA PRO A 11 18.77 -8.81 9.74
C PRO A 11 18.83 -10.33 9.84
N LEU A 12 19.65 -10.96 9.00
CA LEU A 12 19.90 -12.40 9.02
C LEU A 12 21.01 -12.67 10.03
N GLU A 13 20.66 -13.21 11.20
CA GLU A 13 21.59 -14.10 11.91
C GLU A 13 21.35 -15.53 11.43
N TYR A 14 22.45 -16.17 11.03
CA TYR A 14 22.46 -17.37 10.21
C TYR A 14 22.55 -18.63 11.07
N ALA A 15 21.49 -19.44 11.13
CA ALA A 15 21.60 -20.81 11.59
C ALA A 15 22.18 -21.69 10.44
N ARG A 16 23.46 -22.12 10.57
CA ARG A 16 24.07 -23.13 9.70
C ARG A 16 23.65 -24.52 10.19
N LEU A 17 23.18 -25.38 9.28
CA LEU A 17 22.71 -26.72 9.60
C LEU A 17 23.75 -27.78 9.20
N THR A 18 24.15 -28.59 10.18
CA THR A 18 24.87 -29.87 10.01
C THR A 18 23.94 -31.03 10.36
N GLY A 19 23.98 -32.12 9.58
CA GLY A 19 23.62 -33.47 10.06
C GLY A 19 22.31 -34.09 9.58
N SER A 20 22.44 -34.94 8.56
CA SER A 20 21.70 -36.16 8.13
C SER A 20 20.39 -36.61 8.79
N GLY A 21 19.44 -37.02 7.92
CA GLY A 21 18.74 -38.31 8.06
C GLY A 21 17.22 -38.33 7.83
N GLY A 22 16.79 -39.05 6.78
CA GLY A 22 15.52 -39.81 6.72
C GLY A 22 14.22 -39.05 6.38
N GLY A 23 13.56 -39.43 5.29
CA GLY A 23 12.32 -38.80 4.80
C GLY A 23 11.02 -39.58 5.11
N CYS A 24 9.88 -38.88 5.07
CA CYS A 24 8.56 -39.35 4.64
C CYS A 24 7.60 -38.13 4.55
N PRO A 25 6.52 -38.13 3.71
CA PRO A 25 5.68 -36.96 3.50
C PRO A 25 4.32 -37.10 4.19
N LEU A 26 3.96 -36.20 5.11
CA LEU A 26 2.56 -35.98 5.48
C LEU A 26 2.30 -34.51 5.77
N SER A 27 1.16 -34.07 5.23
CA SER A 27 0.51 -32.79 5.43
C SER A 27 -0.20 -32.79 6.78
N ASP A 28 0.34 -32.09 7.79
CA ASP A 28 -0.39 -31.88 9.04
C ASP A 28 -0.29 -30.43 9.52
N GLY A 29 -1.46 -29.78 9.60
CA GLY A 29 -1.63 -28.44 10.14
C GLY A 29 -1.43 -28.46 11.65
N HIS A 30 -0.28 -27.96 12.10
CA HIS A 30 0.01 -27.81 13.52
C HIS A 30 -0.46 -26.44 14.01
N ALA A 31 -1.36 -26.44 15.00
CA ALA A 31 -1.83 -25.23 15.67
C ALA A 31 -0.99 -24.95 16.93
N PHE A 32 -0.31 -23.80 16.96
CA PHE A 32 0.34 -23.29 18.17
C PHE A 32 -0.58 -22.23 18.81
N GLY A 33 -0.86 -22.38 20.12
CA GLY A 33 -1.94 -21.69 20.84
C GLY A 33 -1.95 -20.15 20.83
N ALA A 34 -3.11 -19.60 21.21
CA ALA A 34 -3.51 -18.19 21.36
C ALA A 34 -2.82 -17.21 20.38
N GLY A 35 -3.31 -17.21 19.13
CA GLY A 35 -2.78 -16.42 18.02
C GLY A 35 -2.42 -17.25 16.78
N SER A 36 -3.01 -18.43 16.57
CA SER A 36 -2.61 -19.34 15.50
C SER A 36 -2.77 -18.73 14.10
N PHE A 37 -1.79 -18.95 13.24
CA PHE A 37 -1.89 -18.80 11.78
C PHE A 37 -1.87 -20.18 11.12
N PRO A 38 -2.57 -20.39 10.00
CA PRO A 38 -2.40 -21.60 9.20
C PRO A 38 -0.95 -21.71 8.75
N LEU A 39 -0.30 -22.84 9.04
CA LEU A 39 1.10 -23.09 8.69
C LEU A 39 1.17 -24.19 7.64
N ARG A 40 1.93 -23.95 6.56
CA ARG A 40 2.26 -24.97 5.55
C ARG A 40 3.77 -25.13 5.43
N LEU A 41 4.24 -26.36 5.49
CA LEU A 41 5.63 -26.71 5.21
C LEU A 41 5.76 -27.13 3.74
N ARG A 42 6.68 -26.51 3.00
CA ARG A 42 6.91 -26.82 1.59
C ARG A 42 8.38 -27.14 1.34
N ARG A 43 8.66 -28.37 0.92
CA ARG A 43 10.00 -28.77 0.46
C ARG A 43 10.25 -28.26 -0.95
N SER A 44 11.45 -27.73 -1.22
CA SER A 44 11.82 -27.22 -2.54
C SER A 44 13.26 -27.61 -2.93
N PRO A 45 13.47 -28.25 -4.09
CA PRO A 45 14.80 -28.57 -4.61
C PRO A 45 15.66 -27.33 -4.89
N ARG A 46 15.02 -26.17 -5.10
CA ARG A 46 15.69 -24.89 -5.37
C ARG A 46 16.01 -24.10 -4.10
N ALA A 47 15.47 -24.50 -2.94
CA ALA A 47 15.74 -23.82 -1.69
C ALA A 47 17.10 -24.27 -1.14
N LYS A 48 18.00 -23.32 -0.92
CA LYS A 48 19.28 -23.54 -0.24
C LYS A 48 19.22 -23.23 1.26
N ARG A 49 18.12 -22.63 1.73
CA ARG A 49 17.91 -22.17 3.11
C ARG A 49 16.43 -22.18 3.48
N LEU A 50 16.13 -22.24 4.78
CA LEU A 50 14.81 -22.03 5.34
C LEU A 50 14.34 -20.60 5.04
N ARG A 51 13.07 -20.45 4.66
CA ARG A 51 12.44 -19.15 4.40
C ARG A 51 11.00 -19.16 4.88
N LEU A 52 10.56 -18.06 5.48
CA LEU A 52 9.17 -17.85 5.90
C LEU A 52 8.49 -16.90 4.92
N ILE A 53 7.33 -17.29 4.42
CA ILE A 53 6.47 -16.49 3.56
C ILE A 53 5.17 -16.27 4.31
N VAL A 54 4.89 -15.03 4.69
CA VAL A 54 3.67 -14.68 5.42
C VAL A 54 2.65 -14.08 4.46
N ARG A 55 1.46 -14.67 4.41
CA ARG A 55 0.30 -14.22 3.62
C ARG A 55 -0.92 -14.11 4.53
N ALA A 56 -1.99 -13.52 4.02
CA ALA A 56 -3.25 -13.38 4.73
C ALA A 56 -3.95 -14.72 5.01
N ASP A 57 -3.73 -15.70 4.14
CA ASP A 57 -4.28 -17.05 4.24
C ASP A 57 -3.37 -18.01 5.03
N GLY A 58 -2.21 -17.54 5.47
CA GLY A 58 -1.31 -18.32 6.33
C GLY A 58 0.18 -18.04 6.13
N VAL A 59 0.99 -18.79 6.86
CA VAL A 59 2.45 -18.79 6.79
C VAL A 59 2.90 -20.04 6.04
N GLU A 60 3.78 -19.88 5.05
CA GLU A 60 4.48 -20.99 4.40
C GLU A 60 5.95 -20.98 4.83
N CYS A 61 6.44 -22.08 5.40
CA CYS A 61 7.87 -22.31 5.59
C CYS A 61 8.40 -23.14 4.43
N VAL A 62 9.35 -22.59 3.67
CA VAL A 62 10.01 -23.26 2.56
C VAL A 62 11.35 -23.83 3.02
N LEU A 63 11.51 -25.15 2.90
CA LEU A 63 12.69 -25.89 3.34
C LEU A 63 13.42 -26.54 2.14
N PRO A 64 14.76 -26.65 2.17
CA PRO A 64 15.51 -27.55 1.29
C PRO A 64 15.00 -28.99 1.39
N VAL A 65 15.09 -29.77 0.31
CA VAL A 65 14.55 -31.16 0.27
C VAL A 65 15.12 -32.04 1.38
N ILE A 66 16.40 -31.86 1.72
CA ILE A 66 17.13 -32.69 2.69
C ILE A 66 17.01 -32.13 4.12
N CYS A 67 16.40 -30.94 4.30
CA CYS A 67 16.30 -30.32 5.62
C CYS A 67 15.35 -31.12 6.54
N PRO A 68 15.81 -31.53 7.73
CA PRO A 68 14.94 -32.09 8.77
C PRO A 68 13.81 -31.14 9.15
N GLU A 69 12.62 -31.68 9.39
CA GLU A 69 11.45 -30.88 9.73
C GLU A 69 11.57 -30.20 11.09
N ARG A 70 12.22 -30.85 12.06
CA ARG A 70 12.53 -30.27 13.38
C ARG A 70 13.18 -28.89 13.28
N LEU A 71 14.09 -28.71 12.31
CA LEU A 71 14.77 -27.43 12.11
C LEU A 71 13.84 -26.35 11.55
N ALA A 72 12.81 -26.74 10.78
CA ALA A 72 11.77 -25.83 10.37
C ALA A 72 10.89 -25.42 11.57
N HIS A 73 10.52 -26.37 12.43
CA HIS A 73 9.79 -26.09 13.67
C HIS A 73 10.56 -25.17 14.60
N ASP A 74 11.85 -25.45 14.85
CA ASP A 74 12.73 -24.61 15.66
C ASP A 74 12.86 -23.19 15.07
N PHE A 75 13.01 -23.09 13.75
CA PHE A 75 13.09 -21.82 13.05
C PHE A 75 11.78 -21.02 13.13
N ILE A 76 10.62 -21.68 13.03
CA ILE A 76 9.31 -21.04 13.20
C ILE A 76 9.11 -20.59 14.64
N ALA A 77 9.47 -21.42 15.62
CA ALA A 77 9.36 -21.10 17.04
C ALA A 77 10.20 -19.88 17.41
N GLN A 78 11.45 -19.82 16.93
CA GLN A 78 12.35 -18.67 17.11
C GLN A 78 11.79 -17.37 16.52
N HIS A 79 10.96 -17.45 15.47
CA HIS A 79 10.37 -16.29 14.79
C HIS A 79 8.89 -16.08 15.13
N ARG A 80 8.36 -16.73 16.18
CA ARG A 80 6.93 -16.75 16.48
C ARG A 80 6.33 -15.35 16.62
N ASP A 81 6.91 -14.48 17.43
CA ASP A 81 6.36 -13.15 17.66
C ASP A 81 6.40 -12.27 16.40
N TRP A 82 7.48 -12.41 15.62
CA TRP A 82 7.59 -11.77 14.31
C TRP A 82 6.52 -12.30 13.33
N LEU A 83 6.29 -13.61 13.30
CA LEU A 83 5.26 -14.25 12.47
C LEU A 83 3.86 -13.82 12.88
N LEU A 84 3.54 -13.81 14.17
CA LEU A 84 2.25 -13.35 14.71
C LEU A 84 1.99 -11.90 14.29
N ARG A 85 2.99 -11.03 14.49
CA ARG A 85 2.89 -9.63 14.08
C ARG A 85 2.74 -9.49 12.58
N LYS A 86 3.56 -10.17 11.78
CA LYS A 86 3.51 -10.11 10.31
C LYS A 86 2.24 -10.71 9.74
N PHE A 87 1.70 -11.75 10.38
CA PHE A 87 0.43 -12.36 10.00
C PHE A 87 -0.72 -11.44 10.33
N ARG A 88 -0.76 -10.84 11.53
CA ARG A 88 -1.73 -9.77 11.85
C ARG A 88 -1.61 -8.60 10.88
N GLU A 89 -0.40 -8.18 10.55
CA GLU A 89 -0.16 -7.16 9.52
C GLU A 89 -0.68 -7.63 8.15
N ALA A 90 -0.51 -8.89 7.74
CA ALA A 90 -0.95 -9.42 6.45
C ALA A 90 -2.47 -9.73 6.39
N VAL A 91 -3.09 -10.09 7.51
CA VAL A 91 -4.54 -10.22 7.65
C VAL A 91 -5.18 -8.84 7.67
N ALA A 92 -4.59 -7.90 8.42
CA ALA A 92 -4.94 -6.49 8.35
C ALA A 92 -4.86 -6.06 6.89
N ARG A 93 -3.65 -6.12 6.27
CA ARG A 93 -3.30 -6.37 4.84
C ARG A 93 -4.36 -6.47 3.74
N THR A 94 -5.39 -7.24 4.02
CA THR A 94 -6.29 -7.82 3.01
C THR A 94 -7.68 -7.21 3.13
N ALA A 95 -7.82 -6.11 3.88
CA ALA A 95 -9.09 -5.49 4.16
C ALA A 95 -9.27 -4.06 3.58
N PRO A 96 -8.98 -3.79 2.29
CA PRO A 96 -9.40 -2.53 1.67
C PRO A 96 -10.94 -2.39 1.55
N ARG A 97 -11.70 -3.50 1.55
CA ARG A 97 -13.17 -3.47 1.51
C ARG A 97 -13.83 -3.17 2.86
N ARG A 98 -13.14 -3.37 3.99
CA ARG A 98 -13.75 -3.22 5.31
C ARG A 98 -14.17 -1.79 5.57
N PHE A 99 -13.35 -0.79 5.20
CA PHE A 99 -13.72 0.61 5.45
C PHE A 99 -15.03 0.98 4.78
N TRP A 100 -15.21 0.65 3.49
CA TRP A 100 -16.44 1.00 2.77
C TRP A 100 -17.65 0.16 3.21
N GLN A 101 -17.43 -1.07 3.65
CA GLN A 101 -18.47 -1.91 4.26
C GLN A 101 -18.91 -1.36 5.63
N GLU A 102 -17.95 -1.00 6.48
CA GLU A 102 -18.19 -0.33 7.76
C GLU A 102 -18.89 1.01 7.54
N ALA A 103 -18.52 1.76 6.50
CA ALA A 103 -19.14 3.04 6.15
C ALA A 103 -20.62 2.84 5.86
N ALA A 104 -20.92 1.86 5.02
CA ALA A 104 -22.28 1.51 4.64
C ALA A 104 -23.11 1.00 5.84
N ALA A 105 -22.48 0.31 6.80
CA ALA A 105 -23.18 -0.27 7.95
C ALA A 105 -23.42 0.72 9.10
N THR A 106 -22.45 1.57 9.40
CA THR A 106 -22.45 2.43 10.60
C THR A 106 -22.79 3.89 10.29
N GLY A 107 -22.53 4.36 9.07
CA GLY A 107 -22.82 5.73 8.63
C GLY A 107 -21.94 6.83 9.26
N ASP A 108 -21.09 6.51 10.23
CA ASP A 108 -20.17 7.44 10.91
C ASP A 108 -18.75 6.88 10.94
N LEU A 109 -17.92 7.35 10.02
CA LEU A 109 -16.52 6.96 9.92
C LEU A 109 -15.62 8.18 9.76
N HIS A 110 -14.32 7.97 9.91
CA HIS A 110 -13.33 9.00 9.62
C HIS A 110 -12.49 8.59 8.41
N PHE A 111 -12.59 9.36 7.32
CA PHE A 111 -11.73 9.25 6.16
C PHE A 111 -10.63 10.33 6.26
N PRO A 112 -9.35 9.99 6.13
CA PRO A 112 -8.29 10.99 6.13
C PRO A 112 -8.40 11.88 4.89
N LEU A 113 -8.57 13.19 5.09
CA LEU A 113 -8.51 14.19 4.04
C LEU A 113 -7.30 15.09 4.33
N GLN A 114 -6.35 15.12 3.40
CA GLN A 114 -5.13 15.93 3.50
C GLN A 114 -4.34 15.68 4.81
N GLY A 115 -4.33 14.43 5.30
CA GLY A 115 -3.67 14.04 6.55
C GLY A 115 -4.51 14.23 7.81
N ILE A 116 -5.70 14.82 7.71
CA ILE A 116 -6.59 15.08 8.85
C ILE A 116 -7.70 14.03 8.87
N PRO A 117 -7.95 13.32 9.99
CA PRO A 117 -9.13 12.47 10.11
C PRO A 117 -10.40 13.31 10.00
N THR A 118 -11.14 13.14 8.90
CA THR A 118 -12.34 13.93 8.59
C THR A 118 -13.57 13.04 8.69
N ARG A 119 -14.60 13.53 9.40
CA ARG A 119 -15.88 12.82 9.54
C ARG A 119 -16.47 12.55 8.17
N PHE A 120 -16.97 11.34 7.96
CA PHE A 120 -17.56 10.87 6.71
C PHE A 120 -18.97 10.35 7.01
N SER A 121 -19.96 11.06 6.49
CA SER A 121 -21.37 10.82 6.75
C SER A 121 -22.09 10.37 5.49
N LEU A 122 -22.97 9.38 5.64
CA LEU A 122 -23.89 8.94 4.58
C LEU A 122 -25.28 9.53 4.80
N ARG A 123 -25.91 10.00 3.71
CA ARG A 123 -27.30 10.45 3.70
C ARG A 123 -28.05 9.89 2.50
N ASP A 124 -29.22 9.34 2.76
CA ASP A 124 -30.10 8.90 1.70
C ASP A 124 -30.56 10.08 0.84
N SER A 125 -30.66 9.86 -0.45
CA SER A 125 -31.16 10.83 -1.42
C SER A 125 -32.19 10.18 -2.33
N PRO A 126 -33.30 10.87 -2.65
CA PRO A 126 -34.25 10.39 -3.67
C PRO A 126 -33.66 10.48 -5.09
N SER A 127 -32.52 11.17 -5.27
CA SER A 127 -31.82 11.23 -6.55
C SER A 127 -31.12 9.90 -6.84
N SER A 128 -31.11 9.48 -8.10
CA SER A 128 -30.28 8.35 -8.56
C SER A 128 -28.78 8.69 -8.61
N ARG A 129 -28.42 9.98 -8.54
CA ARG A 129 -27.03 10.44 -8.60
C ARG A 129 -26.40 10.51 -7.22
N MET A 130 -25.18 10.00 -7.12
CA MET A 130 -24.36 10.16 -5.91
C MET A 130 -23.66 11.52 -5.92
N ARG A 131 -23.59 12.18 -4.76
CA ARG A 131 -22.92 13.47 -4.61
C ARG A 131 -22.09 13.46 -3.34
N LEU A 132 -20.78 13.68 -3.48
CA LEU A 132 -19.87 13.89 -2.36
C LEU A 132 -19.56 15.39 -2.26
N SER A 133 -19.73 15.94 -1.06
CA SER A 133 -19.37 17.32 -0.73
C SER A 133 -18.51 17.38 0.54
N TYR A 134 -17.70 18.43 0.64
CA TYR A 134 -16.93 18.77 1.84
C TYR A 134 -17.35 20.17 2.29
N ASP A 135 -17.81 20.32 3.53
CA ASP A 135 -18.27 21.60 4.09
C ASP A 135 -17.20 22.33 4.91
N GLY A 136 -16.00 21.74 5.05
CA GLY A 136 -14.92 22.25 5.90
C GLY A 136 -14.73 21.45 7.19
N GLU A 137 -15.72 20.64 7.59
CA GLU A 137 -15.67 19.79 8.78
C GLU A 137 -15.89 18.32 8.45
N ALA A 138 -16.79 18.02 7.53
CA ALA A 138 -17.20 16.68 7.19
C ALA A 138 -17.33 16.46 5.68
N LEU A 139 -17.04 15.23 5.27
CA LEU A 139 -17.40 14.68 3.98
C LEU A 139 -18.81 14.12 4.05
N LEU A 140 -19.71 14.64 3.22
CA LEU A 140 -21.09 14.17 3.12
C LEU A 140 -21.32 13.49 1.78
N LEU A 141 -21.61 12.19 1.80
CA LEU A 141 -22.01 11.43 0.63
C LEU A 141 -23.52 11.21 0.62
N GLN A 142 -24.16 11.77 -0.40
CA GLN A 142 -25.57 11.49 -0.72
C GLN A 142 -25.65 10.32 -1.70
N LEU A 143 -26.46 9.31 -1.39
CA LEU A 143 -26.62 8.11 -2.21
C LEU A 143 -28.09 7.63 -2.29
N PRO A 144 -28.51 6.97 -3.39
CA PRO A 144 -29.85 6.41 -3.52
C PRO A 144 -30.06 5.21 -2.60
N SER A 145 -31.24 5.12 -1.99
CA SER A 145 -31.67 4.02 -1.11
C SER A 145 -32.80 3.20 -1.75
N PRO A 146 -32.80 1.86 -1.68
CA PRO A 146 -31.76 0.99 -1.11
C PRO A 146 -30.57 0.84 -2.07
N ALA A 147 -29.35 0.89 -1.54
CA ALA A 147 -28.13 0.70 -2.33
C ALA A 147 -27.71 -0.78 -2.34
N LEU A 148 -28.05 -1.51 -3.41
CA LEU A 148 -27.28 -2.71 -3.76
C LEU A 148 -25.80 -2.31 -3.90
N ASP A 149 -24.88 -3.12 -3.36
CA ASP A 149 -23.44 -2.87 -3.36
C ASP A 149 -23.00 -1.50 -2.83
N ALA A 150 -23.66 -1.00 -1.76
CA ALA A 150 -23.39 0.30 -1.15
C ALA A 150 -21.89 0.62 -1.00
N ALA A 151 -21.09 -0.31 -0.48
CA ALA A 151 -19.64 -0.14 -0.31
C ALA A 151 -18.90 0.20 -1.62
N ALA A 152 -19.16 -0.55 -2.69
CA ALA A 152 -18.50 -0.34 -3.98
C ALA A 152 -18.92 1.00 -4.61
N ARG A 153 -20.20 1.36 -4.45
CA ARG A 153 -20.73 2.65 -4.92
C ARG A 153 -20.11 3.82 -4.14
N ILE A 154 -19.97 3.69 -2.82
CA ILE A 154 -19.30 4.68 -1.97
C ILE A 154 -17.85 4.87 -2.44
N GLU A 155 -17.09 3.78 -2.58
CA GLU A 155 -15.71 3.85 -3.09
C GLU A 155 -15.65 4.52 -4.47
N GLN A 156 -16.57 4.20 -5.37
CA GLN A 156 -16.63 4.80 -6.70
C GLN A 156 -16.87 6.32 -6.62
N ALA A 157 -17.80 6.77 -5.77
CA ALA A 157 -18.09 8.19 -5.59
C ALA A 157 -16.91 8.95 -4.98
N VAL A 158 -16.28 8.38 -3.94
CA VAL A 158 -15.09 8.97 -3.31
C VAL A 158 -13.93 9.03 -4.30
N PHE A 159 -13.69 7.96 -5.08
CA PHE A 159 -12.67 7.97 -6.11
C PHE A 159 -12.93 9.02 -7.20
N ALA A 160 -14.18 9.15 -7.67
CA ALA A 160 -14.52 10.12 -8.70
C ALA A 160 -14.27 11.56 -8.22
N TRP A 161 -14.66 11.86 -6.98
CA TRP A 161 -14.39 13.14 -6.34
C TRP A 161 -12.88 13.36 -6.15
N ALA A 162 -12.17 12.36 -5.60
CA ALA A 162 -10.73 12.44 -5.39
C ALA A 162 -9.96 12.63 -6.70
N ARG A 163 -10.41 12.00 -7.78
CA ARG A 163 -9.83 12.17 -9.12
C ARG A 163 -9.96 13.60 -9.63
N ALA A 164 -11.11 14.25 -9.41
CA ALA A 164 -11.31 15.65 -9.80
C ALA A 164 -10.41 16.57 -8.97
N TRP A 165 -10.49 16.46 -7.64
CA TRP A 165 -9.71 17.29 -6.71
C TRP A 165 -8.19 17.14 -6.91
N LEU A 166 -7.70 15.89 -7.00
CA LEU A 166 -6.28 15.63 -7.25
C LEU A 166 -5.85 16.07 -8.64
N GLY A 167 -6.72 15.99 -9.65
CA GLY A 167 -6.42 16.46 -10.99
C GLY A 167 -6.11 17.96 -11.01
N GLU A 168 -6.96 18.75 -10.37
CA GLU A 168 -6.75 20.20 -10.22
C GLU A 168 -5.50 20.50 -9.41
N ARG A 169 -5.36 19.87 -8.23
CA ARG A 169 -4.25 20.14 -7.32
C ARG A 169 -2.90 19.73 -7.91
N ALA A 170 -2.82 18.55 -8.54
CA ALA A 170 -1.62 18.09 -9.22
C ALA A 170 -1.31 18.97 -10.44
N GLY A 171 -2.32 19.42 -11.18
CA GLY A 171 -2.15 20.37 -12.29
C GLY A 171 -1.46 21.65 -11.84
N ALA A 172 -1.95 22.28 -10.75
CA ALA A 172 -1.34 23.48 -10.20
C ALA A 172 0.12 23.28 -9.74
N ILE A 173 0.45 22.12 -9.16
CA ILE A 173 1.83 21.77 -8.81
C ILE A 173 2.68 21.60 -10.08
N VAL A 174 2.15 20.91 -11.08
CA VAL A 174 2.84 20.73 -12.37
C VAL A 174 3.12 22.06 -13.04
N ASP A 175 2.15 22.97 -13.11
CA ASP A 175 2.34 24.28 -13.74
C ASP A 175 3.42 25.12 -13.06
N ARG A 176 3.55 25.00 -11.73
CA ARG A 176 4.61 25.66 -10.96
C ARG A 176 6.00 25.09 -11.26
N HIS A 177 6.12 23.76 -11.32
CA HIS A 177 7.43 23.09 -11.31
C HIS A 177 7.92 22.64 -12.69
N ALA A 178 7.03 22.18 -13.57
CA ALA A 178 7.39 21.60 -14.87
C ALA A 178 8.27 22.51 -15.75
N PRO A 179 8.03 23.84 -15.85
CA PRO A 179 8.87 24.74 -16.64
C PRO A 179 10.33 24.75 -16.21
N HIS A 180 10.59 24.48 -14.93
CA HIS A 180 11.92 24.55 -14.32
C HIS A 180 12.62 23.17 -14.24
N ILE A 181 11.92 22.08 -14.59
CA ILE A 181 12.44 20.70 -14.51
C ILE A 181 12.81 20.17 -15.89
N ALA A 182 11.82 19.97 -16.76
CA ALA A 182 11.98 19.32 -18.07
C ALA A 182 10.83 19.58 -19.06
N GLY A 183 9.90 20.48 -18.73
CA GLY A 183 8.67 20.71 -19.48
C GLY A 183 7.49 19.88 -18.99
N GLN A 184 6.33 20.11 -19.62
CA GLN A 184 5.04 19.54 -19.21
C GLN A 184 4.99 18.01 -19.41
N PRO A 185 4.41 17.23 -18.48
CA PRO A 185 4.12 15.83 -18.69
C PRO A 185 3.12 15.67 -19.84
N ARG A 186 3.15 14.51 -20.52
CA ARG A 186 2.21 14.24 -21.62
C ARG A 186 0.78 14.21 -21.12
N ARG A 187 0.55 13.56 -19.96
CA ARG A 187 -0.74 13.43 -19.28
C ARG A 187 -0.52 13.19 -17.79
N ILE A 188 -1.47 13.64 -16.98
CA ILE A 188 -1.58 13.27 -15.56
C ILE A 188 -2.83 12.40 -15.40
N ARG A 189 -2.69 11.25 -14.73
CA ARG A 189 -3.81 10.32 -14.49
C ARG A 189 -3.88 9.94 -13.02
N ILE A 190 -5.05 10.12 -12.42
CA ILE A 190 -5.35 9.60 -11.09
C ILE A 190 -5.83 8.15 -11.22
N LYS A 191 -5.18 7.22 -10.52
CA LYS A 191 -5.44 5.77 -10.63
C LYS A 191 -5.60 5.13 -9.25
N ARG A 192 -6.33 4.02 -9.24
CA ARG A 192 -6.25 3.01 -8.18
C ARG A 192 -4.94 2.26 -8.36
N MET A 193 -4.04 2.36 -7.37
CA MET A 193 -2.73 1.73 -7.41
C MET A 193 -2.48 1.02 -6.09
N ARG A 194 -2.06 -0.25 -6.14
CA ARG A 194 -1.92 -1.08 -4.94
C ARG A 194 -0.66 -0.83 -4.14
N THR A 195 0.47 -0.62 -4.81
CA THR A 195 1.80 -0.70 -4.17
C THR A 195 2.62 0.59 -4.25
N ARG A 196 2.13 1.61 -4.96
CA ARG A 196 2.89 2.83 -5.23
C ARG A 196 2.02 4.07 -5.18
N TRP A 197 2.66 5.19 -4.84
CA TRP A 197 2.05 6.51 -4.73
C TRP A 197 2.03 7.27 -6.06
N GLY A 198 2.99 6.98 -6.93
CA GLY A 198 3.10 7.59 -8.25
C GLY A 198 3.89 6.69 -9.22
N SER A 199 3.91 7.10 -10.50
CA SER A 199 4.83 6.58 -11.51
C SER A 199 4.90 7.50 -12.73
N CYS A 200 6.09 7.63 -13.30
CA CYS A 200 6.32 8.29 -14.59
C CYS A 200 6.66 7.26 -15.67
N GLY A 201 5.83 7.16 -16.70
CA GLY A 201 6.05 6.26 -17.83
C GLY A 201 7.09 6.77 -18.83
N ALA A 202 7.54 5.89 -19.73
CA ALA A 202 8.53 6.23 -20.78
C ALA A 202 8.07 7.38 -21.70
N GLY A 203 6.76 7.51 -21.94
CA GLY A 203 6.14 8.61 -22.70
C GLY A 203 5.81 9.86 -21.88
N ASN A 204 6.40 10.03 -20.69
CA ASN A 204 6.15 11.14 -19.76
C ASN A 204 4.69 11.24 -19.28
N ASP A 205 3.96 10.12 -19.23
CA ASP A 205 2.70 10.11 -18.49
C ASP A 205 2.98 9.93 -17.00
N ILE A 206 2.41 10.81 -16.19
CA ILE A 206 2.43 10.70 -14.75
C ILE A 206 1.13 10.02 -14.31
N ASN A 207 1.25 8.91 -13.57
CA ASN A 207 0.13 8.30 -12.89
C ASN A 207 0.30 8.53 -11.38
N LEU A 208 -0.74 9.03 -10.73
CA LEU A 208 -0.78 9.33 -9.30
C LEU A 208 -1.83 8.44 -8.63
N ASN A 209 -1.54 7.96 -7.43
CA ASN A 209 -2.49 7.19 -6.65
C ASN A 209 -3.59 8.12 -6.09
N TRP A 210 -4.85 7.73 -6.22
CA TRP A 210 -5.98 8.50 -5.70
C TRP A 210 -5.93 8.70 -4.18
N LEU A 211 -5.23 7.82 -3.45
CA LEU A 211 -5.01 7.97 -2.01
C LEU A 211 -4.13 9.16 -1.63
N LEU A 212 -3.51 9.84 -2.60
CA LEU A 212 -2.84 11.12 -2.31
C LEU A 212 -3.82 12.20 -1.83
N ILE A 213 -5.13 12.00 -1.94
CA ILE A 213 -6.10 12.90 -1.29
C ILE A 213 -6.05 12.81 0.24
N ALA A 214 -5.56 11.68 0.78
CA ALA A 214 -5.48 11.41 2.20
C ALA A 214 -4.16 11.86 2.85
N VAL A 215 -3.17 12.28 2.06
CA VAL A 215 -1.84 12.63 2.57
C VAL A 215 -1.74 14.15 2.79
N PRO A 216 -0.89 14.63 3.72
CA PRO A 216 -0.65 16.05 3.91
C PRO A 216 -0.28 16.75 2.59
N PRO A 217 -0.64 18.04 2.40
CA PRO A 217 -0.38 18.76 1.15
C PRO A 217 1.10 18.73 0.72
N ALA A 218 2.03 18.85 1.67
CA ALA A 218 3.47 18.76 1.41
C ALA A 218 3.90 17.37 0.88
N VAL A 219 3.23 16.30 1.32
CA VAL A 219 3.48 14.93 0.86
C VAL A 219 2.94 14.74 -0.56
N LEU A 220 1.75 15.28 -0.86
CA LEU A 220 1.20 15.30 -2.22
C LEU A 220 2.14 16.03 -3.17
N GLU A 221 2.58 17.25 -2.81
CA GLU A 221 3.51 18.05 -3.61
C GLU A 221 4.82 17.31 -3.87
N TYR A 222 5.42 16.71 -2.82
CA TYR A 222 6.59 15.87 -2.97
C TYR A 222 6.40 14.73 -3.99
N VAL A 223 5.29 13.99 -3.91
CA VAL A 223 5.04 12.88 -4.85
C VAL A 223 4.89 13.39 -6.28
N VAL A 224 4.16 14.49 -6.51
CA VAL A 224 4.02 15.07 -7.85
C VAL A 224 5.37 15.54 -8.39
N VAL A 225 6.16 16.26 -7.59
CA VAL A 225 7.52 16.72 -7.95
C VAL A 225 8.45 15.54 -8.23
N HIS A 226 8.37 14.47 -7.44
CA HIS A 226 9.14 13.24 -7.66
C HIS A 226 8.87 12.64 -9.04
N GLU A 227 7.60 12.49 -9.42
CA GLU A 227 7.23 11.94 -10.73
C GLU A 227 7.57 12.90 -11.88
N LEU A 228 7.52 14.22 -11.67
CA LEU A 228 8.00 15.20 -12.65
C LEU A 228 9.51 15.11 -12.86
N CYS A 229 10.30 14.97 -11.79
CA CYS A 229 11.75 14.80 -11.89
C CYS A 229 12.13 13.56 -12.72
N HIS A 230 11.27 12.53 -12.72
CA HIS A 230 11.46 11.36 -13.55
C HIS A 230 11.36 11.61 -15.05
N ILE A 231 10.84 12.76 -15.51
CA ILE A 231 10.89 13.17 -16.91
C ILE A 231 12.35 13.44 -17.33
N ARG A 232 13.13 14.08 -16.45
CA ARG A 232 14.55 14.41 -16.70
C ARG A 232 15.48 13.25 -16.39
N HIS A 233 15.21 12.55 -15.29
CA HIS A 233 16.10 11.53 -14.73
C HIS A 233 15.32 10.24 -14.43
N ARG A 234 15.53 9.22 -15.28
CA ARG A 234 14.81 7.93 -15.23
C ARG A 234 15.27 6.97 -14.12
N ASP A 235 16.16 7.41 -13.26
CA ASP A 235 16.68 6.66 -12.13
C ASP A 235 16.67 7.53 -10.86
N HIS A 236 17.02 6.93 -9.72
CA HIS A 236 17.14 7.62 -8.43
C HIS A 236 18.59 8.00 -8.13
N SER A 237 19.35 8.46 -9.14
CA SER A 237 20.73 8.91 -8.98
C SER A 237 20.86 10.18 -8.12
N ALA A 238 22.09 10.55 -7.76
CA ALA A 238 22.35 11.82 -7.04
C ALA A 238 21.79 13.04 -7.80
N ARG A 239 21.82 13.02 -9.14
CA ARG A 239 21.24 14.07 -9.98
C ARG A 239 19.72 14.16 -9.84
N PHE A 240 19.05 13.01 -9.79
CA PHE A 240 17.61 12.96 -9.54
C PHE A 240 17.27 13.57 -8.18
N TRP A 241 17.95 13.15 -7.11
CA TRP A 241 17.66 13.67 -5.76
C TRP A 241 18.04 15.14 -5.59
N GLY A 242 19.11 15.60 -6.26
CA GLY A 242 19.45 17.03 -6.31
C GLY A 242 18.35 17.86 -6.95
N LEU A 243 17.75 17.35 -8.04
CA LEU A 243 16.62 18.02 -8.71
C LEU A 243 15.35 18.02 -7.84
N VAL A 244 15.05 16.91 -7.16
CA VAL A 244 13.95 16.85 -6.18
C VAL A 244 14.16 17.88 -5.07
N ALA A 245 15.36 17.95 -4.49
CA ALA A 245 15.68 18.87 -3.40
C ALA A 245 15.58 20.34 -3.83
N ALA A 246 15.92 20.67 -5.08
CA ALA A 246 15.80 22.03 -5.62
C ALA A 246 14.34 22.52 -5.71
N HIS A 247 13.38 21.60 -5.89
CA HIS A 247 11.96 21.92 -6.03
C HIS A 247 11.14 21.64 -4.77
N CYS A 248 11.60 20.73 -3.93
CA CYS A 248 10.97 20.36 -2.67
C CYS A 248 12.08 20.19 -1.61
N PRO A 249 12.56 21.29 -1.00
CA PRO A 249 13.67 21.25 -0.05
C PRO A 249 13.42 20.30 1.13
N ASP A 250 12.17 20.26 1.62
CA ASP A 250 11.72 19.41 2.73
C ASP A 250 11.31 17.99 2.32
N PHE A 251 11.70 17.52 1.13
CA PHE A 251 11.26 16.22 0.61
C PHE A 251 11.58 15.04 1.55
N GLN A 252 12.62 15.16 2.37
CA GLN A 252 12.99 14.13 3.33
C GLN A 252 11.90 13.90 4.38
N GLN A 253 11.24 14.97 4.84
CA GLN A 253 10.13 14.89 5.79
C GLN A 253 8.93 14.19 5.14
N ALA A 254 8.58 14.59 3.92
CA ALA A 254 7.50 13.97 3.15
C ALA A 254 7.76 12.47 2.88
N ARG A 255 9.01 12.12 2.53
CA ARG A 255 9.43 10.72 2.34
C ARG A 255 9.40 9.94 3.64
N GLY A 256 9.79 10.55 4.77
CA GLY A 256 9.68 9.97 6.10
C GLY A 256 8.23 9.65 6.47
N TRP A 257 7.33 10.60 6.22
CA TRP A 257 5.89 10.43 6.44
C TRP A 257 5.32 9.25 5.62
N LEU A 258 5.66 9.14 4.32
CA LEU A 258 5.20 8.03 3.49
C LEU A 258 5.70 6.66 3.96
N LYS A 259 6.89 6.60 4.57
CA LYS A 259 7.41 5.37 5.17
C LYS A 259 6.66 4.99 6.45
N ALA A 260 6.27 5.96 7.26
CA ALA A 260 5.55 5.75 8.51
C ALA A 260 4.06 5.43 8.27
N GLU A 261 3.37 6.29 7.53
CA GLU A 261 1.91 6.27 7.39
C GLU A 261 1.44 5.63 6.08
N GLY A 262 2.25 5.71 5.03
CA GLY A 262 1.81 5.39 3.69
C GLY A 262 1.43 3.91 3.50
N GLY A 263 2.17 3.00 4.14
CA GLY A 263 1.83 1.58 4.12
C GLY A 263 0.45 1.29 4.73
N SER A 264 0.09 1.99 5.81
CA SER A 264 -1.21 1.88 6.47
C SER A 264 -2.35 2.41 5.59
N LEU A 265 -2.13 3.54 4.89
CA LEU A 265 -3.12 4.13 3.98
C LEU A 265 -3.39 3.27 2.75
N LEU A 266 -2.34 2.85 2.03
CA LEU A 266 -2.46 1.95 0.88
C LEU A 266 -3.16 0.66 1.27
N HIS A 267 -2.92 0.22 2.49
CA HIS A 267 -3.53 -0.97 3.03
C HIS A 267 -5.03 -0.77 3.34
N ARG A 268 -5.36 0.24 4.14
CA ARG A 268 -6.71 0.46 4.67
C ARG A 268 -7.71 0.94 3.61
N PHE A 269 -7.22 1.69 2.62
CA PHE A 269 -8.06 2.36 1.63
C PHE A 269 -7.67 2.02 0.18
N GLY A 270 -6.65 1.18 -0.04
CA GLY A 270 -6.25 0.80 -1.41
C GLY A 270 -7.36 0.06 -2.15
N SER A 271 -7.20 -0.13 -3.45
CA SER A 271 -8.12 -0.97 -4.23
C SER A 271 -7.35 -2.16 -4.82
N ASP A 272 -8.03 -3.28 -5.04
CA ASP A 272 -7.44 -4.55 -5.51
C ASP A 272 -7.05 -4.57 -7.01
N SER A 273 -7.01 -3.42 -7.69
CA SER A 273 -6.84 -3.32 -9.16
C SER A 273 -5.39 -3.19 -9.62
#